data_AF-A0A932JKK6-F1
#
_entry.id   AF-A0A932JKK6-F1
#
_cell.length_a   1.000
_cell.length_b   1.000
_cell.length_c   1.000
_cell.angle_alpha   90.00
_cell.angle_beta   90.00
_cell.angle_gamma   90.00
#
_symmetry.space_group_name_H-M   'P 1'
#
loop_
_entity.id
_entity.type
_entity.pdbx_description
1 polymer ?
#
loop_
_entity_poly.entity_id
_entity_poly.type
_entity_poly.pdbx_seq_one_letter_code
_entity_poly.pdbx_strand_id
1 'polypeptide(L)'
;LAERNIRVPATRAFMMPAHRFLKRGKIPSSPTVQAMGVPRTRAEVRRAVVEFLQRYKGPEVVVKPSGARFHSGEGVDFFGRERVDDITDYVIKLSKHAKMEGQGAVLLEQRLAPPPIYLRFSEYTGSGPFVYRDKKKLSVRVLAPSEIATAADHEKKDYNQRVYAVRTPSDDGYAVPMTFFRAGTWGLPTSSQPNNPDDAAAVISFETMLEAWRTQHGLMMSAADVQAFEKQRDEMGRAAMLAIMANEKKLRRKKGDAYQGQTDMIGLDAMYQVEDGKLVKYYIEVNDHDAAGQHALDLFYPDRAGEHSASWIDLGLWRARHSQP
;
A
#
# COMPACT_ATOMS: atom_id res chain seq x y z
N LEU A 1 -12.62 -3.22 -2.47
CA LEU A 1 -11.65 -3.94 -3.33
C LEU A 1 -11.99 -5.43 -3.40
N ALA A 2 -11.97 -6.16 -2.28
CA ALA A 2 -12.28 -7.60 -2.24
C ALA A 2 -13.57 -8.01 -2.99
N GLU A 3 -14.69 -7.31 -2.77
CA GLU A 3 -15.98 -7.59 -3.46
C GLU A 3 -15.92 -7.46 -4.99
N ARG A 4 -14.87 -6.83 -5.53
CA ARG A 4 -14.64 -6.66 -6.97
C ARG A 4 -13.51 -7.55 -7.49
N ASN A 5 -13.21 -8.64 -6.78
CA ASN A 5 -12.14 -9.60 -7.11
C ASN A 5 -10.73 -8.97 -7.19
N ILE A 6 -10.53 -7.82 -6.55
CA ILE A 6 -9.22 -7.22 -6.38
C ILE A 6 -8.58 -7.88 -5.15
N ARG A 7 -7.42 -8.52 -5.36
CA ARG A 7 -6.68 -9.23 -4.31
C ARG A 7 -6.23 -8.26 -3.22
N VAL A 8 -6.57 -8.60 -1.98
CA VAL A 8 -6.18 -7.92 -0.74
C VAL A 8 -5.75 -8.99 0.26
N PRO A 9 -4.91 -8.68 1.26
CA PRO A 9 -4.57 -9.62 2.32
C PRO A 9 -5.82 -10.19 3.00
N ALA A 10 -5.73 -11.41 3.51
CA ALA A 10 -6.72 -11.86 4.47
C ALA A 10 -6.69 -10.92 5.69
N THR A 11 -7.84 -10.37 6.07
CA THR A 11 -7.92 -9.32 7.11
C THR A 11 -9.02 -9.63 8.11
N ARG A 12 -8.70 -9.40 9.39
CA ARG A 12 -9.66 -9.18 10.48
C ARG A 12 -9.59 -7.71 10.90
N ALA A 13 -10.68 -6.97 10.68
CA ALA A 13 -10.79 -5.57 11.09
C ALA A 13 -11.59 -5.43 12.41
N PHE A 14 -10.96 -4.83 13.42
CA PHE A 14 -11.56 -4.43 14.69
C PHE A 14 -11.97 -2.95 14.59
N MET A 15 -13.21 -2.71 14.20
CA MET A 15 -13.74 -1.36 13.94
C MET A 15 -14.08 -0.63 15.25
N MET A 16 -13.69 0.64 15.32
CA MET A 16 -14.01 1.50 16.47
C MET A 16 -15.52 1.79 16.54
N PRO A 17 -16.07 2.12 17.73
CA PRO A 17 -17.53 2.19 17.94
C PRO A 17 -18.29 3.15 17.02
N ALA A 18 -17.65 4.24 16.56
CA ALA A 18 -18.28 5.20 15.67
C ALA A 18 -18.10 4.89 14.17
N HIS A 19 -17.47 3.75 13.82
CA HIS A 19 -17.23 3.32 12.46
C HIS A 19 -18.54 3.18 11.67
N ARG A 20 -18.57 3.73 10.44
CA ARG A 20 -19.79 3.84 9.63
C ARG A 20 -20.46 2.50 9.33
N PHE A 21 -19.68 1.43 9.15
CA PHE A 21 -20.20 0.10 8.86
C PHE A 21 -20.93 -0.53 10.04
N LEU A 22 -20.44 -0.29 11.27
CA LEU A 22 -21.14 -0.70 12.48
C LEU A 22 -22.48 0.01 12.61
N LYS A 23 -22.48 1.34 12.44
CA LYS A 23 -23.71 2.16 12.55
C LYS A 23 -24.79 1.77 11.55
N ARG A 24 -24.40 1.28 10.37
CA ARG A 24 -25.33 0.86 9.32
C ARG A 24 -25.79 -0.59 9.45
N GLY A 25 -25.27 -1.36 10.42
CA GLY A 25 -25.53 -2.80 10.55
C GLY A 25 -25.07 -3.63 9.34
N LYS A 26 -24.24 -3.03 8.46
CA LYS A 26 -23.74 -3.64 7.23
C LYS A 26 -22.23 -3.71 7.31
N ILE A 27 -21.77 -4.68 8.07
CA ILE A 27 -20.34 -5.00 8.17
C ILE A 27 -19.97 -5.77 6.89
N PRO A 28 -19.12 -5.24 6.01
CA PRO A 28 -18.67 -5.98 4.85
C PRO A 28 -17.96 -7.24 5.33
N SER A 29 -18.41 -8.39 4.84
CA SER A 29 -17.78 -9.67 5.11
C SER A 29 -17.60 -10.41 3.80
N SER A 30 -16.35 -10.73 3.50
CA SER A 30 -15.96 -11.68 2.47
C SER A 30 -15.13 -12.78 3.13
N PRO A 31 -14.89 -13.91 2.46
CA PRO A 31 -13.94 -14.91 2.96
C PRO A 31 -12.56 -14.30 3.28
N THR A 32 -12.14 -13.32 2.50
CA THR A 32 -10.84 -12.63 2.64
C THR A 32 -10.85 -11.57 3.74
N VAL A 33 -11.85 -10.70 3.78
CA VAL A 33 -11.95 -9.59 4.74
C VAL A 33 -13.14 -9.80 5.66
N GLN A 34 -12.87 -10.00 6.94
CA GLN A 34 -13.88 -10.07 7.99
C GLN A 34 -13.73 -8.87 8.90
N ALA A 35 -14.85 -8.26 9.27
CA ALA A 35 -14.83 -7.11 10.17
C ALA A 35 -15.78 -7.36 11.35
N MET A 36 -15.50 -6.68 12.46
CA MET A 36 -16.31 -6.73 13.68
C MET A 36 -16.12 -5.43 14.47
N GLY A 37 -17.02 -5.15 15.41
CA GLY A 37 -16.75 -4.09 16.38
C GLY A 37 -15.61 -4.52 17.30
N VAL A 38 -14.79 -3.57 17.74
CA VAL A 38 -13.75 -3.85 18.75
C VAL A 38 -14.42 -4.44 20.01
N PRO A 39 -14.05 -5.67 20.42
CA PRO A 39 -14.63 -6.29 21.60
C PRO A 39 -14.35 -5.52 22.89
N ARG A 40 -15.17 -5.75 23.92
CA ARG A 40 -15.03 -5.04 25.21
C ARG A 40 -14.02 -5.69 26.13
N THR A 41 -13.75 -6.98 25.95
CA THR A 41 -12.87 -7.75 26.82
C THR A 41 -11.66 -8.30 26.07
N ARG A 42 -10.54 -8.48 26.78
CA ARG A 42 -9.33 -9.12 26.24
C ARG A 42 -9.61 -10.53 25.72
N ALA A 43 -10.44 -11.31 26.43
CA ALA A 43 -10.78 -12.67 26.05
C ALA A 43 -11.49 -12.75 24.68
N GLU A 44 -12.38 -11.79 24.39
CA GLU A 44 -13.05 -11.72 23.09
C GLU A 44 -12.11 -11.28 21.96
N VAL A 45 -11.20 -10.34 22.22
CA VAL A 45 -10.15 -9.97 21.25
C VAL A 45 -9.29 -11.19 20.94
N ARG A 46 -8.83 -11.89 21.99
CA ARG A 46 -8.02 -13.11 21.86
C ARG A 46 -8.72 -14.18 21.04
N ARG A 47 -10.01 -14.42 21.30
CA ARG A 47 -10.81 -15.37 20.51
C ARG A 47 -10.84 -15.00 19.03
N ALA A 48 -11.08 -13.73 18.71
CA ALA A 48 -11.08 -13.26 17.33
C ALA A 48 -9.70 -13.35 16.64
N VAL A 49 -8.61 -13.13 17.38
CA VAL A 49 -7.23 -13.37 16.91
C VAL A 49 -7.02 -14.85 16.60
N VAL A 50 -7.37 -15.75 17.53
CA VAL A 50 -7.26 -17.21 17.33
C VAL A 50 -8.05 -17.67 16.11
N GLU A 51 -9.30 -17.20 15.95
CA GLU A 51 -10.13 -17.51 14.78
C GLU A 51 -9.48 -17.03 13.47
N PHE A 52 -8.90 -15.83 13.45
CA PHE A 52 -8.19 -15.33 12.28
C PHE A 52 -6.99 -16.23 11.94
N LEU A 53 -6.16 -16.53 12.94
CA LEU A 53 -4.97 -17.37 12.77
C LEU A 53 -5.39 -18.78 12.34
N GLN A 54 -6.47 -19.35 12.85
CA GLN A 54 -6.95 -20.67 12.41
C GLN A 54 -7.25 -20.70 10.90
N ARG A 55 -7.72 -19.60 10.31
CA ARG A 55 -7.99 -19.49 8.85
C ARG A 55 -6.73 -19.20 8.05
N TYR A 56 -5.99 -18.15 8.42
CA TYR A 56 -4.77 -17.77 7.72
C TYR A 56 -3.60 -18.60 8.24
N LYS A 57 -3.00 -19.49 7.44
CA LYS A 57 -1.96 -20.44 7.89
C LYS A 57 -0.51 -19.96 7.75
N GLY A 58 -0.27 -18.70 7.41
CA GLY A 58 1.09 -18.19 7.30
C GLY A 58 1.81 -18.06 8.64
N PRO A 59 3.15 -17.89 8.60
CA PRO A 59 4.01 -17.87 9.78
C PRO A 59 3.89 -16.57 10.59
N GLU A 60 3.53 -15.46 9.94
CA GLU A 60 3.50 -14.14 10.55
C GLU A 60 2.26 -13.36 10.16
N VAL A 61 1.85 -12.43 11.03
CA VAL A 61 0.76 -11.48 10.78
C VAL A 61 1.24 -10.05 10.92
N VAL A 62 0.52 -9.14 10.28
CA VAL A 62 0.69 -7.70 10.45
C VAL A 62 -0.46 -7.19 11.31
N VAL A 63 -0.15 -6.41 12.33
CA VAL A 63 -1.16 -5.61 13.03
C VAL A 63 -0.89 -4.15 12.77
N LYS A 64 -1.89 -3.42 12.26
CA LYS A 64 -1.76 -2.01 11.90
C LYS A 64 -3.03 -1.21 12.20
N PRO A 65 -2.92 0.09 12.49
CA PRO A 65 -4.07 0.96 12.60
C PRO A 65 -4.62 1.34 11.22
N SER A 66 -5.87 1.77 11.20
CA SER A 66 -6.53 2.43 10.07
C SER A 66 -7.20 3.70 10.58
N GLY A 67 -6.87 4.84 9.97
CA GLY A 67 -7.39 6.15 10.32
C GLY A 67 -6.51 7.26 9.77
N ALA A 68 -7.07 8.46 9.56
CA ALA A 68 -6.40 9.54 8.84
C ALA A 68 -5.20 10.15 9.60
N ARG A 69 -5.07 9.85 10.90
CA ARG A 69 -4.03 10.41 11.76
C ARG A 69 -2.75 9.57 11.82
N PHE A 70 -2.79 8.33 11.33
CA PHE A 70 -1.61 7.47 11.28
C PHE A 70 -0.88 7.69 9.95
N HIS A 71 0.44 7.80 9.99
CA HIS A 71 1.27 8.00 8.81
C HIS A 71 2.56 7.20 8.92
N SER A 72 3.23 6.97 7.79
CA SER A 72 4.64 6.53 7.74
C SER A 72 4.95 5.23 8.50
N GLY A 73 4.03 4.26 8.51
CA GLY A 73 4.21 2.97 9.21
C GLY A 73 3.97 3.02 10.72
N GLU A 74 3.53 4.15 11.26
CA GLU A 74 3.23 4.28 12.69
C GLU A 74 2.17 3.28 13.15
N GLY A 75 2.51 2.52 14.20
CA GLY A 75 1.63 1.51 14.76
C GLY A 75 1.58 0.21 13.96
N VAL A 76 2.30 0.08 12.85
CA VAL A 76 2.47 -1.19 12.14
C VAL A 76 3.49 -2.05 12.87
N ASP A 77 3.15 -3.30 13.15
CA ASP A 77 4.06 -4.27 13.75
C ASP A 77 3.81 -5.69 13.22
N PHE A 78 4.84 -6.54 13.30
CA PHE A 78 4.83 -7.90 12.79
C PHE A 78 4.94 -8.91 13.93
N PHE A 79 4.14 -9.96 13.87
CA PHE A 79 4.10 -10.98 14.92
C PHE A 79 4.17 -12.38 14.33
N GLY A 80 5.00 -13.23 14.91
CA GLY A 80 4.90 -14.68 14.74
C GLY A 80 3.52 -15.17 15.16
N ARG A 81 2.96 -16.09 14.38
CA ARG A 81 1.61 -16.66 14.56
C ARG A 81 1.38 -17.22 15.96
N GLU A 82 2.41 -17.79 16.57
CA GLU A 82 2.39 -18.38 17.90
C GLU A 82 2.20 -17.36 19.02
N ARG A 83 2.49 -16.07 18.76
CA ARG A 83 2.44 -14.97 19.73
C ARG A 83 1.01 -14.40 19.91
N VAL A 84 0.04 -15.29 20.10
CA VAL A 84 -1.40 -14.95 20.17
C VAL A 84 -1.70 -13.87 21.22
N ASP A 85 -1.10 -13.98 22.39
CA ASP A 85 -1.33 -13.04 23.49
C ASP A 85 -0.69 -11.67 23.19
N ASP A 86 0.49 -11.61 22.58
CA ASP A 86 1.12 -10.35 22.17
C ASP A 86 0.32 -9.64 21.08
N ILE A 87 -0.17 -10.39 20.07
CA ILE A 87 -1.05 -9.86 19.03
C ILE A 87 -2.31 -9.27 19.65
N THR A 88 -2.91 -9.99 20.61
CA THR A 88 -4.11 -9.55 21.33
C THR A 88 -3.86 -8.23 22.07
N ASP A 89 -2.78 -8.16 22.83
CA ASP A 89 -2.43 -6.98 23.62
C ASP A 89 -2.08 -5.80 22.71
N TYR A 90 -1.44 -6.05 21.57
CA TYR A 90 -1.14 -5.02 20.59
C TYR A 90 -2.40 -4.48 19.88
N VAL A 91 -3.37 -5.34 19.55
CA VAL A 91 -4.69 -4.89 19.05
C VAL A 91 -5.37 -3.96 20.06
N ILE A 92 -5.36 -4.33 21.35
CA ILE A 92 -5.94 -3.51 22.42
C ILE A 92 -5.17 -2.19 22.55
N LYS A 93 -3.83 -2.22 22.53
CA LYS A 93 -2.98 -1.03 22.56
C LYS A 93 -3.35 -0.06 21.45
N LEU A 94 -3.42 -0.52 20.20
CA LEU A 94 -3.76 0.34 19.06
C LEU A 94 -5.19 0.87 19.14
N SER A 95 -6.14 0.08 19.63
CA SER A 95 -7.54 0.53 19.78
C SER A 95 -7.69 1.70 20.77
N LYS A 96 -6.74 1.85 21.69
CA LYS A 96 -6.68 2.91 22.71
C LYS A 96 -5.68 4.01 22.37
N HIS A 97 -5.04 3.94 21.20
CA HIS A 97 -4.01 4.89 20.80
C HIS A 97 -4.61 6.30 20.65
N ALA A 98 -3.89 7.34 21.07
CA ALA A 98 -4.38 8.72 21.04
C ALA A 98 -4.71 9.25 19.62
N LYS A 99 -4.13 8.63 18.58
CA LYS A 99 -4.44 8.91 17.17
C LYS A 99 -5.58 8.07 16.61
N MET A 100 -6.06 7.04 17.33
CA MET A 100 -7.17 6.21 16.89
C MET A 100 -8.48 7.00 16.95
N GLU A 101 -9.09 7.21 15.78
CA GLU A 101 -10.34 7.94 15.66
C GLU A 101 -11.53 7.02 15.89
N GLY A 102 -12.68 7.58 16.27
CA GLY A 102 -13.89 6.79 16.46
C GLY A 102 -14.37 6.07 15.19
N GLN A 103 -13.96 6.55 14.00
CA GLN A 103 -14.22 5.91 12.71
C GLN A 103 -13.06 5.02 12.22
N GLY A 104 -11.98 4.89 12.99
CA GLY A 104 -10.84 4.05 12.64
C GLY A 104 -11.09 2.57 12.87
N ALA A 105 -10.07 1.77 12.62
CA ALA A 105 -10.04 0.35 12.91
C ALA A 105 -8.62 -0.11 13.26
N VAL A 106 -8.51 -1.24 13.96
CA VAL A 106 -7.27 -2.01 14.00
C VAL A 106 -7.39 -3.17 13.02
N LEU A 107 -6.40 -3.37 12.18
CA LEU A 107 -6.36 -4.41 11.16
C LEU A 107 -5.35 -5.47 11.59
N LEU A 108 -5.80 -6.72 11.70
CA LEU A 108 -4.95 -7.91 11.78
C LEU A 108 -4.97 -8.58 10.40
N GLU A 109 -3.83 -8.62 9.74
CA GLU A 109 -3.72 -9.00 8.33
C GLU A 109 -2.70 -10.11 8.12
N GLN A 110 -2.87 -10.87 7.03
CA GLN A 110 -1.84 -11.73 6.47
C GLN A 110 -0.57 -10.93 6.21
N ARG A 111 0.58 -11.40 6.72
CA ARG A 111 1.88 -10.89 6.25
C ARG A 111 2.10 -11.44 4.84
N LEU A 112 2.17 -10.52 3.89
CA LEU A 112 2.64 -10.82 2.54
C LEU A 112 4.15 -10.80 2.57
N ALA A 113 4.79 -11.85 2.05
CA ALA A 113 6.24 -12.00 2.03
C ALA A 113 6.73 -11.96 0.57
N PRO A 114 7.02 -10.77 0.02
CA PRO A 114 7.67 -10.69 -1.27
C PRO A 114 9.09 -11.31 -1.19
N PRO A 115 9.62 -11.84 -2.29
CA PRO A 115 11.01 -12.30 -2.31
C PRO A 115 11.93 -11.11 -1.99
N PRO A 116 12.90 -11.23 -1.07
CA PRO A 116 13.76 -10.10 -0.72
C PRO A 116 14.56 -9.63 -1.93
N ILE A 117 14.75 -8.32 -2.09
CA ILE A 117 15.74 -7.80 -3.05
C ILE A 117 17.00 -7.36 -2.32
N TYR A 118 18.14 -7.49 -2.98
CA TYR A 118 19.44 -7.09 -2.44
C TYR A 118 19.99 -5.91 -3.21
N LEU A 119 20.12 -4.77 -2.53
CA LEU A 119 20.54 -3.50 -3.10
C LEU A 119 21.75 -2.95 -2.34
N ARG A 120 22.77 -2.53 -3.07
CA ARG A 120 23.90 -1.76 -2.54
C ARG A 120 23.76 -0.30 -2.93
N PHE A 121 23.93 0.58 -1.93
CA PHE A 121 23.91 2.02 -2.14
C PHE A 121 25.31 2.61 -1.99
N SER A 122 25.64 3.58 -2.82
CA SER A 122 26.88 4.35 -2.74
C SER A 122 26.62 5.82 -3.05
N GLU A 123 27.65 6.65 -2.90
CA GLU A 123 27.60 8.03 -3.36
C GLU A 123 27.24 8.09 -4.86
N TYR A 124 26.38 9.03 -5.23
CA TYR A 124 25.94 9.20 -6.61
C TYR A 124 27.00 9.88 -7.45
N THR A 125 27.47 9.22 -8.50
CA THR A 125 28.58 9.69 -9.34
C THR A 125 28.15 10.58 -10.51
N GLY A 126 26.86 10.89 -10.64
CA GLY A 126 26.31 11.69 -11.74
C GLY A 126 25.66 10.86 -12.84
N SER A 127 25.91 9.54 -12.91
CA SER A 127 25.38 8.64 -13.94
C SER A 127 24.84 7.32 -13.37
N GLY A 128 24.04 6.62 -14.19
CA GLY A 128 23.47 5.30 -13.85
C GLY A 128 22.22 5.34 -12.97
N PRO A 129 21.74 4.16 -12.54
CA PRO A 129 20.58 4.03 -11.65
C PRO A 129 20.82 4.74 -10.32
N PHE A 130 19.80 5.44 -9.85
CA PHE A 130 19.84 6.15 -8.57
C PHE A 130 18.57 5.91 -7.76
N VAL A 131 18.67 6.22 -6.47
CA VAL A 131 17.54 6.25 -5.54
C VAL A 131 17.57 7.52 -4.73
N TYR A 132 16.41 7.86 -4.17
CA TYR A 132 16.33 8.88 -3.13
C TYR A 132 16.13 8.21 -1.77
N ARG A 133 17.01 8.53 -0.82
CA ARG A 133 16.93 8.12 0.58
C ARG A 133 17.31 9.31 1.45
N ASP A 134 16.45 9.68 2.39
CA ASP A 134 16.65 10.84 3.26
C ASP A 134 17.07 12.12 2.49
N LYS A 135 16.32 12.45 1.43
CA LYS A 135 16.57 13.60 0.52
C LYS A 135 17.94 13.58 -0.19
N LYS A 136 18.72 12.52 -0.06
CA LYS A 136 19.99 12.33 -0.78
C LYS A 136 19.76 11.46 -2.00
N LYS A 137 20.38 11.85 -3.11
CA LYS A 137 20.50 11.03 -4.31
C LYS A 137 21.68 10.08 -4.12
N LEU A 138 21.44 8.77 -4.24
CA LEU A 138 22.45 7.72 -4.09
C LEU A 138 22.49 6.88 -5.36
N SER A 139 23.66 6.40 -5.74
CA SER A 139 23.74 5.33 -6.74
C SER A 139 23.18 4.04 -6.13
N VAL A 140 22.47 3.27 -6.95
CA VAL A 140 21.95 1.96 -6.56
C VAL A 140 22.47 0.89 -7.50
N ARG A 141 22.81 -0.26 -6.94
CA ARG A 141 23.15 -1.46 -7.69
C ARG A 141 22.38 -2.65 -7.15
N VAL A 142 21.77 -3.41 -8.05
CA VAL A 142 21.21 -4.73 -7.76
C VAL A 142 22.38 -5.70 -7.57
N LEU A 143 22.43 -6.39 -6.43
CA LEU A 143 23.48 -7.39 -6.20
C LEU A 143 23.29 -8.60 -7.11
N ALA A 144 24.38 -9.10 -7.66
CA ALA A 144 24.37 -10.34 -8.44
C ALA A 144 24.15 -11.56 -7.52
N PRO A 145 23.62 -12.69 -8.04
CA PRO A 145 23.40 -13.90 -7.23
C PRO A 145 24.63 -14.38 -6.45
N SER A 146 25.82 -14.25 -7.03
CA SER A 146 27.09 -14.63 -6.39
C SER A 146 27.45 -13.76 -5.18
N GLU A 147 26.88 -12.56 -5.05
CA GLU A 147 27.16 -11.63 -3.95
C GLU A 147 26.17 -11.77 -2.79
N ILE A 148 24.98 -12.35 -3.04
CA ILE A 148 23.89 -12.41 -2.06
C ILE A 148 24.28 -13.20 -0.81
N ALA A 149 25.04 -14.29 -0.97
CA ALA A 149 25.44 -15.16 0.14
C ALA A 149 26.31 -14.44 1.19
N THR A 150 27.00 -13.37 0.78
CA THR A 150 27.86 -12.55 1.64
C THR A 150 27.36 -11.12 1.80
N ALA A 151 26.12 -10.85 1.37
CA ALA A 151 25.53 -9.54 1.47
C ALA A 151 25.33 -9.17 2.95
N ALA A 152 25.57 -7.91 3.28
CA ALA A 152 25.31 -7.41 4.62
C ALA A 152 23.78 -7.30 4.86
N ASP A 153 23.33 -7.41 6.10
CA ASP A 153 21.90 -7.39 6.45
C ASP A 153 21.18 -6.14 5.92
N HIS A 154 21.85 -4.99 5.95
CA HIS A 154 21.30 -3.72 5.46
C HIS A 154 21.17 -3.65 3.93
N GLU A 155 21.68 -4.62 3.18
CA GLU A 155 21.52 -4.72 1.72
C GLU A 155 20.25 -5.48 1.36
N LYS A 156 19.72 -6.31 2.27
CA LYS A 156 18.46 -7.03 2.11
C LYS A 156 17.27 -6.08 2.35
N LYS A 157 16.32 -6.07 1.43
CA LYS A 157 15.19 -5.12 1.44
C LYS A 157 13.84 -5.80 1.30
N ASP A 158 12.90 -5.30 2.09
CA ASP A 158 11.46 -5.43 1.84
C ASP A 158 11.03 -4.35 0.84
N TYR A 159 9.94 -4.56 0.10
CA TYR A 159 9.46 -3.53 -0.82
C TYR A 159 7.94 -3.52 -1.01
N ASN A 160 7.43 -2.35 -1.37
CA ASN A 160 6.07 -2.16 -1.86
C ASN A 160 6.06 -1.30 -3.13
N GLN A 161 5.00 -1.38 -3.92
CA GLN A 161 4.75 -0.54 -5.09
C GLN A 161 3.69 0.50 -4.75
N ARG A 162 3.94 1.77 -5.12
CA ARG A 162 2.93 2.82 -5.18
C ARG A 162 2.39 2.90 -6.60
N VAL A 163 1.10 2.65 -6.76
CA VAL A 163 0.37 2.77 -8.03
C VAL A 163 -0.58 3.96 -7.95
N TYR A 164 -0.52 4.85 -8.92
CA TYR A 164 -1.47 5.96 -9.01
C TYR A 164 -2.64 5.58 -9.89
N ALA A 165 -3.84 5.97 -9.48
CA ALA A 165 -5.03 5.90 -10.31
C ALA A 165 -5.82 7.20 -10.18
N VAL A 166 -6.40 7.64 -11.28
CA VAL A 166 -7.08 8.91 -11.42
C VAL A 166 -8.44 8.72 -12.07
N ARG A 167 -9.35 9.63 -11.74
CA ARG A 167 -10.66 9.73 -12.37
C ARG A 167 -10.51 10.43 -13.73
N THR A 168 -11.21 9.95 -14.76
CA THR A 168 -11.33 10.67 -16.04
C THR A 168 -12.59 11.54 -16.05
N PRO A 169 -12.66 12.56 -16.93
CA PRO A 169 -13.92 13.27 -17.22
C PRO A 169 -15.07 12.35 -17.69
N SER A 170 -14.75 11.24 -18.36
CA SER A 170 -15.72 10.22 -18.79
C SER A 170 -16.21 9.32 -17.65
N ASP A 171 -15.72 9.51 -16.42
CA ASP A 171 -16.09 8.74 -15.24
C ASP A 171 -15.70 7.23 -15.32
N ASP A 172 -14.74 6.89 -16.19
CA ASP A 172 -14.27 5.52 -16.43
C ASP A 172 -13.09 5.09 -15.55
N GLY A 173 -12.39 6.08 -14.98
CA GLY A 173 -11.14 5.92 -14.24
C GLY A 173 -10.00 5.33 -15.10
N TYR A 174 -8.76 5.64 -14.74
CA TYR A 174 -7.59 4.94 -15.30
C TYR A 174 -6.44 4.90 -14.29
N ALA A 175 -5.58 3.90 -14.41
CA ALA A 175 -4.31 3.91 -13.71
C ALA A 175 -3.34 4.85 -14.43
N VAL A 176 -2.61 5.68 -13.68
CA VAL A 176 -1.52 6.45 -14.25
C VAL A 176 -0.38 5.45 -14.52
N PRO A 177 0.22 5.46 -15.72
CA PRO A 177 1.25 4.49 -16.08
C PRO A 177 2.53 4.61 -15.24
N MET A 178 2.66 5.70 -14.48
CA MET A 178 3.82 5.94 -13.62
C MET A 178 3.64 5.29 -12.25
N THR A 179 4.62 4.48 -11.86
CA THR A 179 4.69 3.86 -10.53
C THR A 179 6.12 3.88 -10.03
N PHE A 180 6.28 3.84 -8.71
CA PHE A 180 7.58 3.62 -8.10
C PHE A 180 7.49 2.54 -7.03
N PHE A 181 8.64 2.01 -6.65
CA PHE A 181 8.76 1.10 -5.53
C PHE A 181 9.47 1.79 -4.38
N ARG A 182 9.13 1.40 -3.16
CA ARG A 182 9.88 1.76 -1.96
C ARG A 182 10.56 0.51 -1.46
N ALA A 183 11.89 0.54 -1.35
CA ALA A 183 12.71 -0.54 -0.82
C ALA A 183 13.18 -0.18 0.59
N GLY A 184 12.54 -0.76 1.60
CA GLY A 184 12.78 -0.51 3.03
C GLY A 184 13.68 -1.57 3.67
N THR A 185 14.10 -1.32 4.91
CA THR A 185 14.82 -2.31 5.72
C THR A 185 14.00 -3.60 5.83
N TRP A 186 14.67 -4.74 5.62
CA TRP A 186 14.04 -6.04 5.75
C TRP A 186 13.47 -6.28 7.15
N GLY A 187 12.25 -6.81 7.23
CA GLY A 187 11.60 -7.12 8.49
C GLY A 187 11.01 -5.91 9.22
N LEU A 188 11.08 -4.70 8.63
CA LEU A 188 10.45 -3.49 9.16
C LEU A 188 9.38 -2.96 8.21
N PRO A 189 8.41 -2.16 8.71
CA PRO A 189 7.46 -1.48 7.85
C PRO A 189 8.18 -0.58 6.84
N THR A 190 7.93 -0.79 5.54
CA THR A 190 8.49 0.04 4.47
C THR A 190 7.95 1.47 4.54
N SER A 191 8.77 2.39 5.05
CA SER A 191 8.41 3.81 5.24
C SER A 191 9.49 4.74 4.72
N SER A 192 9.09 5.83 4.07
CA SER A 192 10.02 6.91 3.66
C SER A 192 10.37 7.86 4.81
N GLN A 193 9.62 7.79 5.92
CA GLN A 193 9.81 8.63 7.12
C GLN A 193 9.74 7.75 8.39
N PRO A 194 10.64 6.78 8.55
CA PRO A 194 10.73 5.97 9.76
C PRO A 194 11.20 6.80 10.96
N ASN A 195 11.05 6.24 12.17
CA ASN A 195 11.62 6.84 13.39
C ASN A 195 13.15 6.89 13.37
N ASN A 196 13.79 5.89 12.77
CA ASN A 196 15.23 5.85 12.55
C ASN A 196 15.51 6.17 11.07
N PRO A 197 16.17 7.30 10.73
CA PRO A 197 16.48 7.68 9.35
C PRO A 197 17.23 6.62 8.55
N ASP A 198 18.02 5.77 9.22
CA ASP A 198 18.71 4.67 8.56
C ASP A 198 17.76 3.59 8.02
N ASP A 199 16.53 3.52 8.52
CA ASP A 199 15.50 2.63 7.99
C ASP A 199 14.71 3.21 6.82
N ALA A 200 15.07 4.43 6.36
CA ALA A 200 14.29 5.14 5.36
C ALA A 200 14.31 4.36 4.04
N ALA A 201 13.11 4.05 3.55
CA ALA A 201 12.96 3.34 2.30
C ALA A 201 13.52 4.17 1.15
N ALA A 202 14.34 3.50 0.35
CA ALA A 202 14.82 4.06 -0.91
C ALA A 202 13.69 4.01 -1.94
N VAL A 203 13.41 5.12 -2.60
CA VAL A 203 12.50 5.09 -3.76
C VAL A 203 13.29 4.60 -4.97
N ILE A 204 12.79 3.56 -5.63
CA ILE A 204 13.46 2.89 -6.76
C ILE A 204 12.53 2.79 -7.98
N SER A 205 13.11 2.79 -9.17
CA SER A 205 12.36 2.71 -10.42
C SER A 205 11.81 1.30 -10.68
N PHE A 206 10.86 1.18 -11.61
CA PHE A 206 10.34 -0.12 -12.02
C PHE A 206 11.41 -0.97 -12.72
N GLU A 207 12.29 -0.35 -13.49
CA GLU A 207 13.38 -1.00 -14.21
C GLU A 207 14.39 -1.63 -13.25
N THR A 208 14.75 -0.89 -12.18
CA THR A 208 15.63 -1.41 -11.12
C THR A 208 14.99 -2.60 -10.41
N MET A 209 13.69 -2.54 -10.13
CA MET A 209 12.95 -3.65 -9.53
C MET A 209 12.87 -4.87 -10.47
N LEU A 210 12.62 -4.63 -11.75
CA LEU A 210 12.56 -5.67 -12.78
C LEU A 210 13.90 -6.39 -12.93
N GLU A 211 15.01 -5.65 -12.91
CA GLU A 211 16.36 -6.22 -12.87
C GLU A 211 16.55 -7.11 -11.64
N ALA A 212 16.16 -6.66 -10.45
CA ALA A 212 16.26 -7.45 -9.22
C ALA A 212 15.44 -8.73 -9.28
N TRP A 213 14.18 -8.67 -9.75
CA TRP A 213 13.33 -9.85 -9.91
C TRP A 213 13.90 -10.87 -10.89
N ARG A 214 14.45 -10.41 -12.02
CA ARG A 214 15.05 -11.30 -13.02
C ARG A 214 16.33 -11.95 -12.51
N THR A 215 17.26 -11.13 -12.04
CA THR A 215 18.60 -11.58 -11.70
C THR A 215 18.65 -12.39 -10.42
N GLN A 216 17.88 -12.00 -9.39
CA GLN A 216 17.96 -12.61 -8.05
C GLN A 216 16.97 -13.76 -7.86
N HIS A 217 15.84 -13.75 -8.60
CA HIS A 217 14.73 -14.69 -8.37
C HIS A 217 14.25 -15.43 -9.62
N GLY A 218 14.78 -15.12 -10.81
CA GLY A 218 14.31 -15.71 -12.07
C GLY A 218 12.85 -15.37 -12.41
N LEU A 219 12.35 -14.24 -11.91
CA LEU A 219 10.98 -13.77 -12.14
C LEU A 219 10.94 -12.75 -13.28
N MET A 220 9.79 -12.62 -13.96
CA MET A 220 9.58 -11.63 -15.04
C MET A 220 10.59 -11.74 -16.19
N MET A 221 10.97 -12.97 -16.55
CA MET A 221 12.05 -13.24 -17.52
C MET A 221 11.67 -12.86 -18.96
N SER A 222 10.38 -12.94 -19.32
CA SER A 222 9.92 -12.62 -20.67
C SER A 222 9.29 -11.23 -20.78
N ALA A 223 9.30 -10.65 -21.99
CA ALA A 223 8.56 -9.42 -22.27
C ALA A 223 7.04 -9.58 -22.08
N ALA A 224 6.52 -10.79 -22.34
CA ALA A 224 5.11 -11.11 -22.14
C ALA A 224 4.72 -11.07 -20.65
N ASP A 225 5.59 -11.55 -19.75
CA ASP A 225 5.34 -11.49 -18.31
C ASP A 225 5.28 -10.04 -17.81
N VAL A 226 6.20 -9.18 -18.30
CA VAL A 226 6.22 -7.76 -17.97
C VAL A 226 4.96 -7.06 -18.48
N GLN A 227 4.59 -7.29 -19.74
CA GLN A 227 3.38 -6.71 -20.30
C GLN A 227 2.12 -7.16 -19.56
N ALA A 228 2.04 -8.44 -19.18
CA ALA A 228 0.93 -8.97 -18.39
C ALA A 228 0.87 -8.33 -17.00
N PHE A 229 2.03 -8.10 -16.37
CA PHE A 229 2.13 -7.42 -15.08
C PHE A 229 1.67 -5.95 -15.14
N GLU A 230 2.09 -5.22 -16.16
CA GLU A 230 1.68 -3.83 -16.39
C GLU A 230 0.19 -3.74 -16.70
N LYS A 231 -0.33 -4.62 -17.56
CA LYS A 231 -1.76 -4.70 -17.84
C LYS A 231 -2.56 -4.98 -16.56
N GLN A 232 -2.11 -5.93 -15.74
CA GLN A 232 -2.75 -6.22 -14.46
C GLN A 232 -2.71 -5.02 -13.51
N ARG A 233 -1.58 -4.30 -13.43
CA ARG A 233 -1.47 -3.05 -12.67
C ARG A 233 -2.57 -2.07 -13.10
N ASP A 234 -2.70 -1.85 -14.40
CA ASP A 234 -3.58 -0.81 -14.94
C ASP A 234 -5.06 -1.17 -14.75
N GLU A 235 -5.43 -2.42 -15.02
CA GLU A 235 -6.77 -2.95 -14.79
C GLU A 235 -7.16 -2.86 -13.31
N MET A 236 -6.25 -3.23 -12.41
CA MET A 236 -6.49 -3.19 -10.97
C MET A 236 -6.59 -1.75 -10.44
N GLY A 237 -5.76 -0.82 -10.93
CA GLY A 237 -5.83 0.60 -10.58
C GLY A 237 -7.14 1.23 -11.04
N ARG A 238 -7.54 0.97 -12.28
CA ARG A 238 -8.86 1.40 -12.81
C ARG A 238 -10.01 0.82 -12.00
N ALA A 239 -9.99 -0.48 -11.71
CA ALA A 239 -11.03 -1.15 -10.96
C ALA A 239 -11.16 -0.59 -9.52
N ALA A 240 -10.04 -0.24 -8.88
CA ALA A 240 -10.03 0.41 -7.58
C ALA A 240 -10.66 1.81 -7.63
N MET A 241 -10.29 2.63 -8.60
CA MET A 241 -10.88 3.96 -8.79
C MET A 241 -12.39 3.87 -9.02
N LEU A 242 -12.84 3.03 -9.95
CA LEU A 242 -14.26 2.78 -10.20
C LEU A 242 -15.02 2.32 -8.95
N ALA A 243 -14.38 1.53 -8.08
CA ALA A 243 -14.97 1.10 -6.82
C ALA A 243 -15.21 2.28 -5.87
N ILE A 244 -14.25 3.20 -5.78
CA ILE A 244 -14.34 4.41 -4.96
C ILE A 244 -15.44 5.32 -5.50
N MET A 245 -15.42 5.59 -6.80
CA MET A 245 -16.44 6.41 -7.48
C MET A 245 -17.85 5.86 -7.24
N ALA A 246 -18.05 4.54 -7.38
CA ALA A 246 -19.33 3.90 -7.12
C ALA A 246 -19.75 3.96 -5.64
N ASN A 247 -18.79 3.98 -4.72
CA ASN A 247 -19.07 4.18 -3.29
C ASN A 247 -19.43 5.64 -2.99
N GLU A 248 -18.72 6.60 -3.57
CA GLU A 248 -18.97 8.04 -3.42
C GLU A 248 -20.35 8.45 -3.95
N LYS A 249 -20.80 7.90 -5.09
CA LYS A 249 -22.15 8.12 -5.63
C LYS A 249 -23.27 7.71 -4.67
N LYS A 250 -22.98 6.85 -3.67
CA LYS A 250 -23.93 6.44 -2.62
C LYS A 250 -23.88 7.33 -1.37
N LEU A 251 -22.90 8.23 -1.28
CA LEU A 251 -22.76 9.14 -0.15
C LEU A 251 -23.74 10.31 -0.32
N ARG A 252 -24.51 10.58 0.72
CA ARG A 252 -25.34 11.78 0.77
C ARG A 252 -24.49 12.94 1.29
N ARG A 253 -24.40 13.99 0.49
CA ARG A 253 -23.81 15.27 0.89
C ARG A 253 -24.59 15.85 2.07
N LYS A 254 -23.92 16.24 3.16
CA LYS A 254 -24.57 16.99 4.24
C LYS A 254 -24.74 18.45 3.82
N LYS A 255 -25.70 19.14 4.44
CA LYS A 255 -25.86 20.58 4.26
C LYS A 255 -24.55 21.30 4.65
N GLY A 256 -23.97 22.06 3.72
CA GLY A 256 -22.71 22.77 3.93
C GLY A 256 -21.46 22.04 3.43
N ASP A 257 -21.53 20.76 3.08
CA ASP A 257 -20.39 20.04 2.47
C ASP A 257 -20.12 20.57 1.06
N ALA A 258 -18.84 20.52 0.66
CA ALA A 258 -18.39 20.91 -0.67
C ALA A 258 -19.20 20.21 -1.76
N TYR A 259 -19.76 20.99 -2.69
CA TYR A 259 -20.58 20.47 -3.79
C TYR A 259 -19.79 19.52 -4.70
N GLN A 260 -18.47 19.73 -4.78
CA GLN A 260 -17.55 19.01 -5.64
C GLN A 260 -16.58 18.08 -4.89
N GLY A 261 -16.78 17.82 -3.59
CA GLY A 261 -15.90 16.93 -2.82
C GLY A 261 -15.99 15.48 -3.31
N GLN A 262 -14.99 15.03 -4.07
CA GLN A 262 -14.87 13.66 -4.56
C GLN A 262 -13.40 13.27 -4.67
N THR A 263 -13.13 11.98 -4.68
CA THR A 263 -11.81 11.43 -4.93
C THR A 263 -11.54 11.46 -6.43
N ASP A 264 -10.62 12.33 -6.83
CA ASP A 264 -10.14 12.45 -8.20
C ASP A 264 -8.87 11.63 -8.43
N MET A 265 -8.17 11.27 -7.35
CA MET A 265 -6.92 10.53 -7.40
C MET A 265 -6.70 9.70 -6.14
N ILE A 266 -6.10 8.52 -6.33
CA ILE A 266 -5.65 7.65 -5.26
C ILE A 266 -4.22 7.14 -5.48
N GLY A 267 -3.50 6.95 -4.38
CA GLY A 267 -2.30 6.15 -4.31
C GLY A 267 -2.62 4.77 -3.72
N LEU A 268 -2.43 3.71 -4.50
CA LEU A 268 -2.60 2.33 -4.07
C LEU A 268 -1.25 1.75 -3.68
N ASP A 269 -1.12 1.26 -2.45
CA ASP A 269 0.05 0.50 -2.05
C ASP A 269 -0.18 -0.98 -2.29
N ALA A 270 0.73 -1.58 -3.03
CA ALA A 270 0.74 -3.00 -3.32
C ALA A 270 1.97 -3.69 -2.75
N MET A 271 1.73 -4.86 -2.17
CA MET A 271 2.74 -5.84 -1.82
C MET A 271 2.59 -7.04 -2.75
N TYR A 272 3.56 -7.95 -2.70
CA TYR A 272 3.60 -9.12 -3.56
C TYR A 272 3.83 -10.40 -2.78
N GLN A 273 3.41 -11.50 -3.38
CA GLN A 273 3.70 -12.84 -2.92
C GLN A 273 3.99 -13.72 -4.14
N VAL A 274 4.88 -14.68 -3.99
CA VAL A 274 5.07 -15.71 -5.02
C VAL A 274 4.04 -16.81 -4.82
N GLU A 275 3.22 -17.06 -5.84
CA GLU A 275 2.25 -18.15 -5.89
C GLU A 275 2.48 -18.91 -7.21
N ASP A 276 2.69 -20.23 -7.12
CA ASP A 276 2.92 -21.08 -8.29
C ASP A 276 4.02 -20.55 -9.23
N GLY A 277 5.11 -20.04 -8.63
CA GLY A 277 6.26 -19.47 -9.35
C GLY A 277 6.00 -18.09 -9.98
N LYS A 278 4.84 -17.47 -9.71
CA LYS A 278 4.47 -16.15 -10.27
C LYS A 278 4.35 -15.10 -9.19
N LEU A 279 4.74 -13.87 -9.53
CA LEU A 279 4.57 -12.73 -8.66
C LEU A 279 3.11 -12.27 -8.69
N VAL A 280 2.40 -12.43 -7.57
CA VAL A 280 1.01 -12.04 -7.41
C VAL A 280 0.94 -10.74 -6.61
N LYS A 281 0.16 -9.78 -7.12
CA LYS A 281 -0.05 -8.47 -6.52
C LYS A 281 -1.23 -8.46 -5.54
N TYR A 282 -1.04 -7.81 -4.41
CA TYR A 282 -2.05 -7.58 -3.38
C TYR A 282 -2.04 -6.10 -2.97
N TYR A 283 -3.21 -5.45 -2.98
CA TYR A 283 -3.31 -4.10 -2.44
C TYR A 283 -3.49 -4.13 -0.93
N ILE A 284 -2.66 -3.37 -0.22
CA ILE A 284 -2.60 -3.31 1.24
C ILE A 284 -3.13 -2.00 1.81
N GLU A 285 -3.23 -0.95 1.00
CA GLU A 285 -3.68 0.38 1.40
C GLU A 285 -4.18 1.20 0.21
N VAL A 286 -5.15 2.06 0.46
CA VAL A 286 -5.66 3.07 -0.47
C VAL A 286 -5.50 4.43 0.19
N ASN A 287 -4.69 5.28 -0.41
CA ASN A 287 -4.47 6.66 0.02
C ASN A 287 -5.32 7.57 -0.87
N ASP A 288 -6.33 8.22 -0.31
CA ASP A 288 -7.02 9.30 -1.00
C ASP A 288 -6.18 10.58 -0.96
N HIS A 289 -6.17 11.36 -2.04
CA HIS A 289 -5.48 12.65 -2.09
C HIS A 289 -3.96 12.56 -1.83
N ASP A 290 -3.30 11.52 -2.35
CA ASP A 290 -1.86 11.31 -2.19
C ASP A 290 -1.01 12.40 -2.88
N ALA A 291 -0.56 13.39 -2.11
CA ALA A 291 0.30 14.45 -2.60
C ALA A 291 1.81 14.12 -2.51
N ALA A 292 2.20 13.15 -1.68
CA ALA A 292 3.60 13.00 -1.30
C ALA A 292 4.46 12.30 -2.38
N GLY A 293 3.89 11.35 -3.13
CA GLY A 293 4.67 10.66 -4.15
C GLY A 293 4.70 11.36 -5.52
N GLN A 294 4.03 12.50 -5.68
CA GLN A 294 4.10 13.32 -6.90
C GLN A 294 5.53 13.76 -7.19
N HIS A 295 6.20 14.30 -6.17
CA HIS A 295 7.61 14.68 -6.26
C HIS A 295 8.50 13.48 -6.62
N ALA A 296 8.19 12.28 -6.10
CA ALA A 296 8.94 11.08 -6.46
C ALA A 296 8.75 10.71 -7.95
N LEU A 297 7.55 10.87 -8.50
CA LEU A 297 7.30 10.62 -9.92
C LEU A 297 8.11 11.57 -10.81
N ASP A 298 8.07 12.87 -10.54
CA ASP A 298 8.78 13.89 -11.32
C ASP A 298 10.30 13.64 -11.33
N LEU A 299 10.83 13.07 -10.23
CA LEU A 299 12.24 12.71 -10.13
C LEU A 299 12.64 11.52 -10.99
N PHE A 300 11.76 10.53 -11.20
CA PHE A 300 12.07 9.35 -12.04
C PHE A 300 11.70 9.54 -13.50
N TYR A 301 10.73 10.41 -13.77
CA TYR A 301 10.26 10.73 -15.12
C TYR A 301 10.40 12.23 -15.36
N PRO A 302 11.64 12.77 -15.42
CA PRO A 302 11.88 14.21 -15.52
C PRO A 302 11.37 14.80 -16.84
N ASP A 303 11.31 14.00 -17.90
CA ASP A 303 10.69 14.30 -19.19
C ASP A 303 9.17 14.47 -19.10
N ARG A 304 8.57 13.97 -18.02
CA ARG A 304 7.13 13.99 -17.72
C ARG A 304 6.83 14.76 -16.43
N ALA A 305 7.79 15.57 -15.97
CA ALA A 305 7.68 16.31 -14.72
C ALA A 305 6.45 17.23 -14.74
N GLY A 306 5.63 17.15 -13.71
CA GLY A 306 4.41 17.94 -13.57
C GLY A 306 3.22 17.42 -14.39
N GLU A 307 3.35 16.41 -15.25
CA GLU A 307 2.20 15.81 -15.97
C GLU A 307 1.12 15.34 -14.99
N HIS A 308 1.56 14.78 -13.87
CA HIS A 308 0.67 14.31 -12.81
C HIS A 308 -0.12 15.49 -12.18
N SER A 309 0.58 16.55 -11.79
CA SER A 309 -0.02 17.76 -11.20
C SER A 309 -0.93 18.49 -12.21
N ALA A 310 -0.50 18.57 -13.48
CA ALA A 310 -1.28 19.14 -14.56
C ALA A 310 -2.58 18.36 -14.77
N SER A 311 -2.53 17.03 -14.81
CA SER A 311 -3.72 16.17 -14.93
C SER A 311 -4.73 16.41 -13.80
N TRP A 312 -4.24 16.61 -12.57
CA TRP A 312 -5.09 16.90 -11.42
C TRP A 312 -5.73 18.30 -11.52
N ILE A 313 -4.95 19.31 -11.90
CA ILE A 313 -5.44 20.69 -12.11
C ILE A 313 -6.45 20.73 -13.25
N ASP A 314 -6.14 20.11 -14.39
CA ASP A 314 -6.99 20.08 -15.59
C ASP A 314 -8.35 19.44 -15.29
N LEU A 315 -8.37 18.35 -14.51
CA LEU A 315 -9.62 17.75 -14.06
C LEU A 315 -10.42 18.71 -13.18
N GLY A 316 -9.76 19.39 -12.23
CA GLY A 316 -10.41 20.42 -11.40
C GLY A 316 -11.00 21.57 -12.24
N LEU A 317 -10.26 22.07 -13.22
CA LEU A 317 -10.68 23.13 -14.13
C LEU A 317 -11.82 22.68 -15.05
N TRP A 318 -11.74 21.48 -15.63
CA TRP A 318 -12.80 20.90 -16.45
C TRP A 318 -14.10 20.83 -15.64
N ARG A 319 -14.04 20.36 -14.39
CA ARG A 319 -15.21 20.30 -13.52
C ARG A 319 -15.78 21.69 -13.22
N ALA A 320 -14.96 22.67 -12.88
CA ALA A 320 -15.44 24.04 -12.64
C ALA A 320 -16.22 24.61 -13.83
N ARG A 321 -15.85 24.23 -15.06
CA ARG A 321 -16.53 24.65 -16.29
C ARG A 321 -17.82 23.88 -16.59
N HIS A 322 -17.90 22.61 -16.22
CA HIS A 322 -19.01 21.71 -16.59
C HIS A 322 -19.96 21.37 -15.44
N SER A 323 -19.61 21.77 -14.21
CA SER A 323 -20.47 21.65 -13.03
C SER A 323 -21.16 22.99 -12.78
N GLN A 324 -22.06 23.41 -13.66
CA GLN A 324 -23.06 24.42 -13.26
C GLN A 324 -24.19 23.72 -12.49
N PRO A 325 -24.78 24.38 -11.49
CA PRO A 325 -25.76 23.79 -10.57
C PRO A 325 -27.01 23.24 -11.25
#